data_AF-A0A834FQP9-F1
#
_entry.id   AF-A0A834FQP9-F1
#
_cell.length_a   1.000
_cell.length_b   1.000
_cell.length_c   1.000
_cell.angle_alpha   90.00
_cell.angle_beta   90.00
_cell.angle_gamma   90.00
#
_symmetry.space_group_name_H-M   'P 1'
#
loop_
_entity.id
_entity.type
_entity.pdbx_description
1 polymer ?
#
loop_
_entity_poly.entity_id
_entity_poly.type
_entity_poly.pdbx_seq_one_letter_code
_entity_poly.pdbx_strand_id
1 'polypeptide(L)'
;MSRYSAIRREAMKGALELWPAYSWQYITLKLRTTVIVVGGDTLFKEDFSLKEVQKRFADVQAGSEDSCVVLSYLCRDEETKKYGILEVDGALQVCCMKEKPLPSDTKSRRACPCFYVLSKNSLHLLDTFLKEKMEAPIEEKDAPWKFSYLGLF
;
A
#
# COMPACT_ATOMS: atom_id res chain seq x y z
N MET A 1 -20.94 -14.29 17.45
CA MET A 1 -20.53 -12.88 17.24
C MET A 1 -19.26 -12.86 16.41
N SER A 2 -19.32 -12.38 15.17
CA SER A 2 -18.16 -12.43 14.27
C SER A 2 -17.11 -11.34 14.60
N ARG A 3 -15.83 -11.73 14.54
CA ARG A 3 -14.65 -10.92 14.87
C ARG A 3 -14.44 -9.71 13.95
N TYR A 4 -15.21 -9.57 12.86
CA TYR A 4 -15.32 -8.35 12.03
C TYR A 4 -15.55 -7.08 12.86
N SER A 5 -16.18 -7.23 14.03
CA SER A 5 -16.52 -6.11 14.89
C SER A 5 -15.35 -5.49 15.66
N ALA A 6 -14.19 -6.14 15.80
CA ALA A 6 -13.11 -5.60 16.63
C ALA A 6 -12.28 -4.51 15.92
N ILE A 7 -11.75 -4.82 14.72
CA ILE A 7 -11.00 -3.85 13.90
C ILE A 7 -11.92 -2.72 13.42
N ARG A 8 -13.16 -3.05 13.05
CA ARG A 8 -14.17 -2.06 12.66
C ARG A 8 -14.54 -1.13 13.82
N ARG A 9 -14.58 -1.61 15.07
CA ARG A 9 -14.86 -0.77 16.26
C ARG A 9 -13.69 0.14 16.62
N GLU A 10 -12.46 -0.35 16.52
CA GLU A 10 -11.28 0.48 16.83
C GLU A 10 -11.05 1.54 15.75
N ALA A 11 -11.34 1.24 14.47
CA ALA A 11 -11.32 2.20 13.38
C ALA A 11 -12.48 3.22 13.44
N MET A 12 -13.68 2.82 13.87
CA MET A 12 -14.83 3.72 14.01
C MET A 12 -14.69 4.72 15.16
N LYS A 13 -13.89 4.43 16.19
CA LYS A 13 -13.64 5.40 17.28
C LYS A 13 -12.88 6.65 16.83
N GLY A 14 -12.17 6.60 15.69
CA GLY A 14 -11.40 7.73 15.16
C GLY A 14 -11.97 8.41 13.91
N ALA A 15 -13.09 7.91 13.36
CA ALA A 15 -13.60 8.28 12.04
C ALA A 15 -15.01 8.92 12.05
N LEU A 16 -15.46 9.41 13.21
CA LEU A 16 -16.68 10.23 13.30
C LEU A 16 -16.31 11.68 12.94
N GLU A 17 -16.21 11.97 11.65
CA GLU A 17 -16.83 13.15 11.03
C GLU A 17 -16.53 13.23 9.52
N LEU A 18 -17.63 13.26 8.75
CA LEU A 18 -17.82 13.87 7.42
C LEU A 18 -17.27 13.17 6.16
N TRP A 19 -18.14 12.41 5.46
CA TRP A 19 -18.58 12.73 4.07
C TRP A 19 -19.79 11.85 3.66
N PRO A 20 -20.76 12.32 2.84
CA PRO A 20 -21.92 11.53 2.42
C PRO A 20 -21.56 10.40 1.43
N ALA A 21 -22.52 9.47 1.37
CA ALA A 21 -22.57 8.24 0.60
C ALA A 21 -22.03 8.30 -0.84
N TYR A 22 -21.62 7.13 -1.34
CA TYR A 22 -21.00 6.81 -2.63
C TYR A 22 -19.47 6.96 -2.66
N SER A 23 -18.73 6.07 -2.00
CA SER A 23 -17.30 5.94 -2.29
C SER A 23 -16.70 4.64 -1.78
N TRP A 24 -15.76 4.12 -2.55
CA TRP A 24 -14.91 2.96 -2.31
C TRP A 24 -14.53 2.74 -0.84
N GLN A 25 -14.65 1.50 -0.36
CA GLN A 25 -14.36 1.12 1.03
C GLN A 25 -12.85 1.15 1.31
N TYR A 26 -12.28 2.34 1.48
CA TYR A 26 -10.98 2.53 2.08
C TYR A 26 -11.17 2.96 3.54
N ILE A 27 -10.50 2.28 4.46
CA ILE A 27 -10.43 2.72 5.85
C ILE A 27 -9.20 3.61 5.97
N THR A 28 -9.40 4.92 6.07
CA THR A 28 -8.33 5.88 6.33
C THR A 28 -8.24 6.10 7.84
N LEU A 29 -7.18 5.60 8.48
CA LEU A 29 -6.86 5.94 9.87
C LEU A 29 -5.88 7.11 9.88
N LYS A 30 -6.35 8.28 10.33
CA LYS A 30 -5.53 9.49 10.45
C LYS A 30 -4.85 9.54 11.81
N LEU A 31 -3.62 9.05 11.89
CA LEU A 31 -2.77 9.19 13.08
C LEU A 31 -1.93 10.46 12.91
N ARG A 32 -2.50 11.64 13.18
CA ARG A 32 -1.94 13.03 13.22
C ARG A 32 -0.87 13.48 12.18
N THR A 33 0.02 12.63 11.69
CA THR A 33 1.05 12.86 10.66
C THR A 33 1.37 11.61 9.81
N THR A 34 0.58 10.54 9.89
CA THR A 34 0.77 9.30 9.12
C THR A 34 -0.57 8.79 8.59
N VAL A 35 -0.56 8.29 7.35
CA VAL A 35 -1.75 7.74 6.69
C VAL A 35 -1.57 6.23 6.53
N ILE A 36 -2.51 5.45 7.07
CA ILE A 36 -2.60 4.02 6.79
C ILE A 36 -3.70 3.82 5.76
N VAL A 37 -3.36 3.19 4.64
CA VAL A 37 -4.27 2.82 3.55
C VAL A 37 -4.46 1.30 3.59
N VAL A 38 -5.71 0.87 3.65
CA VAL A 38 -6.08 -0.56 3.58
C VAL A 38 -7.20 -0.74 2.57
N GLY A 39 -7.01 -1.64 1.60
CA GLY A 39 -8.06 -2.08 0.69
C GLY A 39 -9.14 -2.84 1.46
N GLY A 40 -10.41 -2.52 1.22
CA GLY A 40 -11.54 -3.12 1.96
C GLY A 40 -11.67 -4.65 1.82
N ASP A 41 -11.03 -5.23 0.81
CA ASP A 41 -10.94 -6.67 0.53
C ASP A 41 -9.74 -7.37 1.21
N THR A 42 -8.85 -6.61 1.84
CA THR A 42 -7.66 -7.16 2.49
C THR A 42 -8.02 -7.80 3.84
N LEU A 43 -7.88 -9.12 3.92
CA LEU A 43 -8.06 -9.88 5.16
C LEU A 43 -6.70 -10.19 5.80
N PHE A 44 -6.60 -9.91 7.10
CA PHE A 44 -5.42 -10.22 7.90
C PHE A 44 -5.56 -11.56 8.59
N LYS A 45 -4.45 -12.28 8.73
CA LYS A 45 -4.37 -13.47 9.58
C LYS A 45 -4.49 -13.08 11.06
N GLU A 46 -4.81 -14.05 11.91
CA GLU A 46 -5.03 -13.83 13.34
C GLU A 46 -3.77 -13.35 14.08
N ASP A 47 -2.59 -13.67 13.55
CA ASP A 47 -1.27 -13.29 14.04
C ASP A 47 -0.79 -11.94 13.50
N PHE A 48 -1.56 -11.26 12.64
CA PHE A 48 -1.19 -9.95 12.13
C PHE A 48 -1.19 -8.90 13.26
N SER A 49 -0.06 -8.20 13.39
CA SER A 49 0.14 -7.19 14.43
C SER A 49 0.33 -5.80 13.83
N LEU A 50 -0.69 -4.95 13.96
CA LEU A 50 -0.56 -3.53 13.60
C LEU A 50 0.55 -2.83 14.40
N LYS A 51 0.82 -3.29 15.63
CA LYS A 51 1.90 -2.77 16.47
C LYS A 51 3.28 -3.03 15.88
N GLU A 52 3.49 -4.20 15.27
CA GLU A 52 4.76 -4.52 14.61
C GLU A 52 4.95 -3.66 13.36
N VAL A 53 3.88 -3.41 12.61
CA VAL A 53 3.91 -2.50 11.47
C VAL A 53 4.24 -1.07 11.91
N GLN A 54 3.61 -0.58 12.99
CA GLN A 54 3.91 0.74 13.56
C GLN A 54 5.36 0.85 14.04
N LYS A 55 5.88 -0.19 14.69
CA LYS A 55 7.28 -0.26 15.10
C LYS A 55 8.21 -0.20 13.88
N ARG A 56 7.96 -1.02 12.86
CA ARG A 56 8.76 -1.02 11.63
C ARG A 56 8.72 0.33 10.93
N PHE A 57 7.57 0.99 10.91
CA PHE A 57 7.41 2.33 10.35
C PHE A 57 8.24 3.36 11.14
N ALA A 58 8.21 3.33 12.47
CA ALA A 58 9.05 4.19 13.30
C ALA A 58 10.55 3.95 13.06
N ASP A 59 10.97 2.68 12.91
CA ASP A 59 12.36 2.31 12.65
C ASP A 59 12.86 2.87 11.30
N VAL A 60 12.06 2.81 10.24
CA VAL A 60 12.45 3.41 8.94
C VAL A 60 12.40 4.93 8.96
N GLN A 61 11.42 5.51 9.66
CA GLN A 61 11.28 6.96 9.82
C GLN A 61 12.46 7.58 10.58
N ALA A 62 13.09 6.84 11.50
CA ALA A 62 14.30 7.26 12.18
C ALA A 62 15.51 7.41 11.23
N GLY A 63 15.50 6.71 10.08
CA GLY A 63 16.51 6.84 9.03
C GLY A 63 16.16 7.90 7.98
N SER A 64 14.88 8.05 7.63
CA SER A 64 14.39 9.06 6.71
C SER A 64 12.91 9.36 6.96
N GLU A 65 12.57 10.63 7.17
CA GLU A 65 11.19 11.09 7.39
C GLU A 65 10.28 10.87 6.17
N ASP A 66 10.85 10.65 4.99
CA ASP A 66 10.10 10.39 3.76
C ASP A 66 9.70 8.92 3.62
N SER A 67 10.37 8.02 4.35
CA SER A 67 10.20 6.57 4.20
C SER A 67 8.78 6.08 4.44
N CYS A 68 8.29 5.26 3.52
CA CYS A 68 7.00 4.58 3.61
C CYS A 68 7.19 3.09 3.92
N VAL A 69 6.13 2.43 4.41
CA VAL A 69 6.11 0.98 4.60
C VAL A 69 4.98 0.37 3.80
N VAL A 70 5.29 -0.66 3.02
CA VAL A 70 4.32 -1.52 2.35
C VAL A 70 4.44 -2.93 2.89
N LEU A 71 3.33 -3.66 2.95
CA LEU A 71 3.38 -5.08 3.30
C LEU A 71 3.70 -5.93 2.07
N SER A 72 4.24 -7.11 2.33
CA SER A 72 4.33 -8.16 1.32
C SER A 72 4.19 -9.54 1.95
N TYR A 73 3.75 -10.50 1.14
CA TYR A 73 3.78 -11.92 1.46
C TYR A 73 4.33 -12.71 0.28
N LEU A 74 4.77 -13.94 0.52
CA LEU A 74 5.27 -14.81 -0.55
C LEU A 74 4.08 -15.46 -1.27
N CYS A 75 3.99 -15.26 -2.58
CA CYS A 75 3.05 -15.94 -3.46
C CYS A 75 3.73 -17.07 -4.25
N ARG A 76 2.94 -17.93 -4.87
CA ARG A 76 3.43 -18.94 -5.83
C ARG A 76 3.74 -18.31 -7.18
N ASP A 77 4.48 -19.01 -8.02
CA ASP A 77 4.83 -18.59 -9.38
C ASP A 77 3.58 -18.26 -10.19
N GLU A 78 2.57 -19.13 -10.18
CA GLU A 78 1.37 -18.95 -11.01
C GLU A 78 0.48 -17.78 -10.54
N GLU A 79 0.76 -17.24 -9.36
CA GLU A 79 0.03 -16.16 -8.73
C GLU A 79 0.59 -14.77 -9.06
N THR A 80 1.79 -14.67 -9.65
CA THR A 80 2.41 -13.37 -9.98
C THR A 80 1.53 -12.56 -10.92
N LYS A 81 0.81 -13.21 -11.83
CA LYS A 81 -0.16 -12.58 -12.76
C LYS A 81 -1.42 -12.01 -12.10
N LYS A 82 -1.61 -12.20 -10.79
CA LYS A 82 -2.79 -11.72 -10.04
C LYS A 82 -2.49 -10.49 -9.18
N TYR A 83 -1.22 -10.26 -8.85
CA TYR A 83 -0.82 -9.31 -7.81
C TYR A 83 0.24 -8.34 -8.34
N GLY A 84 0.33 -7.17 -7.71
CA GLY A 84 1.54 -6.37 -7.80
C GLY A 84 2.68 -7.05 -7.05
N ILE A 85 3.83 -7.24 -7.70
CA ILE A 85 5.00 -7.93 -7.17
C ILE A 85 6.11 -6.92 -6.89
N LEU A 86 6.58 -6.89 -5.65
CA LEU A 86 7.69 -6.02 -5.24
C LEU A 86 9.02 -6.68 -5.57
N GLU A 87 9.92 -5.94 -6.19
CA GLU A 87 11.34 -6.26 -6.27
C GLU A 87 12.07 -5.44 -5.20
N VAL A 88 12.87 -6.12 -4.38
CA VAL A 88 13.57 -5.53 -3.24
C VAL A 88 15.06 -5.83 -3.33
N ASP A 89 15.87 -4.97 -2.74
CA ASP A 89 17.30 -5.20 -2.58
C ASP A 89 17.63 -6.11 -1.37
N GLY A 90 18.92 -6.24 -1.05
CA GLY A 90 19.39 -7.02 0.10
C GLY A 90 18.97 -6.47 1.47
N ALA A 91 18.60 -5.19 1.55
CA ALA A 91 18.12 -4.53 2.77
C ALA A 91 16.59 -4.49 2.88
N LEU A 92 15.89 -5.15 1.93
CA LEU A 92 14.43 -5.12 1.80
C LEU A 92 13.86 -3.74 1.46
N GLN A 93 14.65 -2.85 0.87
CA GLN A 93 14.13 -1.63 0.27
C GLN A 93 13.47 -1.96 -1.06
N VAL A 94 12.29 -1.40 -1.31
CA VAL A 94 11.56 -1.62 -2.56
C VAL A 94 12.22 -0.84 -3.68
N CYS A 95 12.72 -1.56 -4.69
CA CYS A 95 13.32 -0.95 -5.87
C CYS A 95 12.30 -0.74 -7.00
N CYS A 96 11.30 -1.62 -7.08
CA CYS A 96 10.28 -1.60 -8.11
C CYS A 96 9.04 -2.36 -7.65
N MET A 97 7.87 -1.97 -8.17
CA MET A 97 6.65 -2.76 -8.14
C MET A 97 6.23 -3.08 -9.58
N LYS A 98 6.10 -4.37 -9.90
CA LYS A 98 5.59 -4.84 -11.20
C LYS A 98 4.14 -5.26 -11.04
N GLU A 99 3.24 -4.66 -11.82
CA GLU A 99 1.83 -5.04 -11.81
C GLU A 99 1.62 -6.34 -12.59
N LYS A 100 1.11 -7.37 -11.92
CA LYS A 100 0.69 -8.65 -12.52
C LYS A 100 1.70 -9.27 -13.51
N PRO A 101 3.01 -9.32 -13.23
CA PRO A 101 4.01 -9.81 -14.18
C PRO A 101 3.84 -11.31 -14.49
N LEU A 102 4.30 -11.73 -15.68
CA LEU A 102 4.48 -13.16 -15.92
C LEU A 102 5.55 -13.71 -14.97
N PRO A 103 5.51 -15.00 -14.62
CA PRO A 103 6.51 -15.61 -13.73
C PRO A 103 7.95 -15.50 -14.26
N SER A 104 8.11 -15.35 -15.58
CA SER A 104 9.37 -15.12 -16.28
C SER A 104 9.89 -13.68 -16.17
N ASP A 105 9.01 -12.71 -15.93
CA ASP A 105 9.34 -11.28 -16.01
C ASP A 105 9.90 -10.74 -14.69
N THR A 106 9.80 -11.53 -13.61
CA THR A 106 10.38 -11.23 -12.30
C THR A 106 10.84 -12.49 -11.58
N LYS A 107 11.96 -12.36 -10.87
CA LYS A 107 12.44 -13.39 -9.95
C LYS A 107 11.82 -13.27 -8.55
N SER A 108 11.11 -12.17 -8.28
CA SER A 108 10.48 -11.96 -6.98
C SER A 108 9.15 -12.69 -6.88
N ARG A 109 8.79 -13.07 -5.65
CA ARG A 109 7.50 -13.65 -5.28
C ARG A 109 6.83 -12.87 -4.15
N ARG A 110 7.21 -11.60 -3.97
CA ARG A 110 6.67 -10.72 -2.92
C ARG A 110 5.43 -10.01 -3.42
N ALA A 111 4.27 -10.63 -3.25
CA ALA A 111 3.00 -10.00 -3.55
C ALA A 111 2.72 -8.86 -2.56
N CYS A 112 2.28 -7.71 -3.08
CA CYS A 112 1.93 -6.53 -2.30
C CYS A 112 0.41 -6.46 -2.14
N PRO A 113 -0.14 -6.76 -0.94
CA PRO A 113 -1.53 -6.45 -0.66
C PRO A 113 -1.72 -4.92 -0.60
N CYS A 114 -2.97 -4.47 -0.74
CA CYS A 114 -3.33 -3.07 -0.57
C CYS A 114 -3.27 -2.68 0.92
N PHE A 115 -2.06 -2.58 1.46
CA PHE A 115 -1.76 -2.11 2.81
C PHE A 115 -0.51 -1.25 2.78
N TYR A 116 -0.67 0.04 3.04
CA TYR A 116 0.40 1.02 2.98
C TYR A 116 0.41 1.90 4.23
N VAL A 117 1.59 2.23 4.73
CA VAL A 117 1.81 3.26 5.75
C VAL A 117 2.64 4.35 5.09
N LEU A 118 1.99 5.48 4.83
CA LEU A 118 2.57 6.60 4.11
C LEU A 118 3.01 7.68 5.09
N SER A 119 4.25 8.14 4.93
CA SER A 119 4.72 9.34 5.60
C SER A 119 3.94 10.56 5.11
N LYS A 120 3.69 11.53 5.97
CA LYS A 120 3.08 12.80 5.53
C LYS A 120 3.96 13.48 4.49
N ASN A 121 5.28 13.35 4.62
CA ASN A 121 6.22 13.98 3.71
C ASN A 121 6.15 13.38 2.31
N SER A 122 5.81 12.10 2.13
CA SER A 122 5.68 11.51 0.78
C SER A 122 4.36 11.85 0.08
N LEU A 123 3.35 12.35 0.80
CA LEU A 123 2.02 12.60 0.20
C LEU A 123 2.04 13.65 -0.92
N HIS A 124 2.97 14.61 -0.91
CA HIS A 124 3.09 15.59 -2.01
C HIS A 124 3.50 14.94 -3.34
N LEU A 125 4.07 13.73 -3.32
CA LEU A 125 4.39 12.97 -4.51
C LEU A 125 3.12 12.54 -5.26
N LEU A 126 1.98 12.38 -4.57
CA LEU A 126 0.69 12.14 -5.22
C LEU A 126 0.26 13.35 -6.05
N ASP A 127 0.37 14.55 -5.49
CA ASP A 127 0.04 15.78 -6.24
C ASP A 127 0.96 15.96 -7.45
N THR A 128 2.24 15.62 -7.29
CA THR A 128 3.24 15.68 -8.36
C THR A 128 2.89 14.69 -9.47
N PHE A 129 2.63 13.42 -9.10
CA PHE A 129 2.23 12.38 -10.03
C PHE A 129 0.95 12.74 -10.80
N LEU A 130 -0.08 13.23 -10.10
CA LEU A 130 -1.35 13.64 -10.73
C LEU A 130 -1.16 14.79 -11.72
N LYS A 131 -0.29 15.75 -11.41
CA LYS A 131 0.03 16.87 -12.32
C LYS A 131 0.79 16.39 -13.55
N GLU A 132 1.83 15.58 -13.37
CA GLU A 132 2.64 15.02 -14.46
C GLU A 132 1.79 14.16 -15.40
N LYS A 133 0.86 13.39 -14.84
CA LYS A 133 -0.03 12.52 -15.60
C LYS A 133 -1.30 13.21 -16.05
N MET A 134 -1.54 14.49 -15.75
CA MET A 134 -2.80 15.17 -16.08
C MET A 134 -3.12 15.16 -17.58
N GLU A 135 -2.12 15.34 -18.44
CA GLU A 135 -2.28 15.36 -19.91
C GLU A 135 -1.87 14.04 -20.59
N ALA A 136 -1.39 13.07 -19.81
CA ALA A 136 -0.97 11.78 -20.36
C ALA A 136 -2.16 10.99 -20.95
N PRO A 137 -1.91 10.06 -21.90
CA PRO A 137 -2.92 9.13 -22.36
C PRO A 137 -3.53 8.34 -21.20
N ILE A 138 -4.78 7.89 -21.33
CA ILE A 138 -5.47 7.18 -20.26
C ILE A 138 -4.74 5.89 -19.88
N GLU A 139 -4.04 5.29 -20.83
CA GLU A 139 -3.20 4.10 -20.65
C GLU A 139 -2.00 4.34 -19.72
N GLU A 140 -1.60 5.59 -19.51
CA GLU A 140 -0.56 5.99 -18.56
C GLU A 140 -1.11 6.55 -17.24
N LYS A 141 -2.41 6.88 -17.20
CA LYS A 141 -3.14 7.38 -16.01
C LYS A 141 -3.81 6.26 -15.24
N ASP A 142 -4.42 5.34 -15.97
CA ASP A 142 -5.21 4.22 -15.48
C ASP A 142 -4.73 2.96 -16.19
N ALA A 143 -3.72 2.33 -15.59
CA ALA A 143 -3.01 1.21 -16.18
C ALA A 143 -3.12 -0.06 -15.33
N PRO A 144 -4.32 -0.65 -15.17
CA PRO A 144 -4.48 -1.94 -14.50
C PRO A 144 -3.75 -3.08 -15.23
N TRP A 145 -3.19 -2.82 -16.43
CA TRP A 145 -2.51 -3.79 -17.30
C TRP A 145 -1.25 -3.30 -18.03
N LYS A 146 -0.77 -2.05 -17.85
CA LYS A 146 0.45 -1.54 -18.53
C LYS A 146 1.26 -0.53 -17.70
N PHE A 147 2.29 -1.01 -17.00
CA PHE A 147 3.50 -0.27 -16.61
C PHE A 147 3.40 1.06 -15.82
N SER A 148 4.23 1.17 -14.78
CA SER A 148 5.33 2.15 -14.68
C SER A 148 6.12 1.88 -13.39
N TYR A 149 7.45 1.86 -13.48
CA TYR A 149 8.34 1.84 -12.32
C TYR A 149 8.01 3.07 -11.44
N LEU A 150 7.34 2.88 -10.31
CA LEU A 150 7.47 3.82 -9.20
C LEU A 150 8.70 3.38 -8.41
N GLY A 151 9.80 4.09 -8.59
CA GLY A 151 10.84 4.12 -7.58
C GLY A 151 10.20 4.67 -6.31
N LEU A 152 9.97 3.80 -5.33
CA LEU A 152 9.71 4.23 -3.97
C LEU A 152 11.05 4.76 -3.44
N PHE A 153 11.20 6.08 -3.43
CA PHE A 153 12.27 6.74 -2.70
C PHE A 153 12.11 6.47 -1.19
#